data_AF-A0A963Y1T1-F1
#
_entry.id   AF-A0A963Y1T1-F1
#
_cell.length_a   1.000
_cell.length_b   1.000
_cell.length_c   1.000
_cell.angle_alpha   90.00
_cell.angle_beta   90.00
_cell.angle_gamma   90.00
#
_symmetry.space_group_name_H-M   'P 1'
#
loop_
_entity.id
_entity.type
_entity.pdbx_description
1 polymer ?
#
loop_
_entity_poly.entity_id
_entity_poly.type
_entity_poly.pdbx_seq_one_letter_code
_entity_poly.pdbx_strand_id
1 'polypeptide(L)' 'MVERCAWCGTEPIYVDYHDTEWGVPERDARALWEKL' A
#
# COMPACT_ATOMS: atom_id res chain seq x y z
N MET A 1 0.16 -17.31 8.98
CA MET A 1 -0.63 -16.66 7.90
C MET A 1 -0.50 -15.17 8.18
N VAL A 2 -0.02 -14.36 7.23
CA VAL A 2 0.05 -12.92 7.44
C VAL A 2 -1.40 -12.41 7.44
N GLU A 3 -1.84 -11.92 8.59
CA GLU A 3 -3.16 -11.30 8.71
C GLU A 3 -3.03 -9.85 8.21
N ARG A 4 -3.71 -9.55 7.10
CA ARG A 4 -3.72 -8.21 6.50
C ARG A 4 -4.72 -7.30 7.20
N CYS A 5 -4.59 -6.00 7.03
CA CYS A 5 -5.59 -5.06 7.55
C CYS A 5 -6.98 -5.38 7.00
N ALA A 6 -8.02 -5.14 7.80
CA ALA A 6 -9.41 -5.49 7.49
C ALA A 6 -9.94 -4.87 6.18
N TRP A 7 -9.35 -3.75 5.74
CA TRP A 7 -9.72 -3.05 4.51
C TRP A 7 -9.07 -3.62 3.24
N CYS A 8 -8.05 -4.48 3.35
CA CYS A 8 -7.29 -4.96 2.19
C CYS A 8 -8.14 -5.79 1.22
N GLY A 9 -9.15 -6.51 1.71
CA GLY A 9 -9.98 -7.40 0.89
C GLY A 9 -9.19 -8.56 0.26
N THR A 10 -9.61 -9.01 -0.92
CA THR A 10 -9.02 -10.15 -1.64
C THR A 10 -8.69 -9.87 -3.11
N GLU A 11 -8.98 -8.67 -3.61
CA GLU A 11 -8.66 -8.30 -4.99
C GLU A 11 -7.14 -8.21 -5.17
N PRO A 12 -6.55 -8.86 -6.19
CA PRO A 12 -5.09 -8.95 -6.31
C PRO A 12 -4.40 -7.58 -6.35
N ILE A 13 -5.03 -6.58 -6.98
CA ILE A 13 -4.48 -5.22 -7.08
C ILE A 13 -4.39 -4.53 -5.71
N TYR A 14 -5.38 -4.73 -4.83
CA TYR A 14 -5.39 -4.16 -3.50
C TYR A 14 -4.45 -4.90 -2.56
N VAL A 15 -4.32 -6.22 -2.74
CA VAL A 15 -3.37 -7.04 -1.99
C VAL A 15 -1.93 -6.60 -2.28
N ASP A 16 -1.58 -6.39 -3.56
CA ASP A 16 -0.25 -5.95 -3.97
C ASP A 16 0.08 -4.56 -3.42
N TYR A 17 -0.86 -3.62 -3.58
CA TYR A 17 -0.75 -2.27 -3.02
C TYR A 17 -0.58 -2.28 -1.49
N HIS A 18 -1.38 -3.08 -0.77
CA HIS A 18 -1.28 -3.20 0.69
C HIS A 18 0.08 -3.74 1.13
N ASP A 19 0.55 -4.79 0.46
CA ASP A 19 1.74 -5.51 0.90
C ASP A 19 3.04 -4.80 0.54
N THR A 20 3.04 -3.97 -0.52
CA THR A 20 4.27 -3.40 -1.08
C THR A 20 4.35 -1.88 -1.04
N GLU A 21 3.23 -1.18 -0.94
CA GLU A 21 3.21 0.30 -1.00
C GLU A 21 2.65 0.94 0.27
N TRP A 22 1.56 0.39 0.82
CA TRP A 22 0.85 1.02 1.92
C TRP A 22 1.64 0.94 3.24
N GLY A 23 1.88 2.09 3.86
CA GLY A 23 2.65 2.18 5.10
C GLY A 23 4.17 2.05 4.92
N VAL A 24 4.66 1.84 3.70
CA VAL A 24 6.10 1.87 3.39
C VAL A 24 6.58 3.33 3.37
N PRO A 25 7.63 3.71 4.13
CA PRO A 25 8.13 5.07 4.14
C PRO A 25 8.63 5.52 2.76
N GLU A 26 7.96 6.53 2.19
CA GLU A 26 8.39 7.21 0.97
C GLU A 26 9.13 8.50 1.30
N ARG A 27 10.22 8.77 0.58
CA ARG A 27 11.07 9.95 0.77
C ARG A 27 11.27 10.79 -0.49
N ASP A 28 10.88 10.27 -1.66
CA ASP A 28 10.89 11.03 -2.89
C ASP A 28 9.75 12.06 -2.90
N ALA A 29 10.09 13.33 -3.07
CA ALA A 29 9.13 14.43 -2.99
C ALA A 29 8.07 14.39 -4.11
N ARG A 30 8.43 13.88 -5.30
CA ARG A 30 7.49 13.76 -6.42
C ARG A 30 6.53 12.61 -6.18
N ALA A 31 7.01 11.45 -5.76
CA ALA A 31 6.17 10.29 -5.42
C ALA A 31 5.20 10.62 -4.26
N LEU A 32 5.66 11.39 -3.27
CA LEU A 32 4.78 11.92 -2.22
C LEU A 32 3.70 12.83 -2.79
N TRP A 33 4.04 13.71 -3.74
CA TRP A 33 3.06 14.57 -4.41
C TRP A 33 2.02 13.76 -5.21
N GLU A 34 2.44 12.68 -5.87
CA GLU A 34 1.54 11.78 -6.62
C GLU A 34 0.53 11.03 -5.71
N LYS A 35 0.80 10.95 -4.40
CA LYS A 35 -0.04 10.26 -3.39
C LYS A 35 -0.95 11.22 -2.59
N LEU A 36 -0.82 12.54 -2.76
CA LEU A 36 -1.66 13.56 -2.12
C LEU A 36 -3.02 13.69 -2.83
#